data_AF-A0A7K0U2M8-F1
#
_entry.id   AF-A0A7K0U2M8-F1
#
_cell.length_a   1.000
_cell.length_b   1.000
_cell.length_c   1.000
_cell.angle_alpha   90.00
_cell.angle_beta   90.00
_cell.angle_gamma   90.00
#
_symmetry.space_group_name_H-M   'P 1'
#
loop_
_entity.id
_entity.type
_entity.pdbx_description
1 polymer ?
#
loop_
_entity_poly.entity_id
_entity_poly.type
_entity_poly.pdbx_seq_one_letter_code
_entity_poly.pdbx_strand_id
1 'polypeptide(L)'
;GYTGTISDDTRGNVTAIGAEVYGYDGADRHLSTSNGTTTSAYVRDLAGEVVEYRLNGVIQNRYSGNTTLDATGVNVVERTIGLPGGVTLTTRAGGDVWSYPNIAGSVTTTANSTGAKTAGPLLYDPYGNPLSAYPDNQTGNLDNAWLGQHDRQTQHQTGLRPAIDMGARQYHPQLGRFTETDPIEGGGANDYGYPTDPINGSDLDGSDWCWKLCPVTHVFAVAGAKTGHGVARGGKFVWNNRSGEADLCPSAVPSALRSLRPAVGRHRGEEPLARGSC
;
A
#
# COMPACT_ATOMS: atom_id res chain seq x y z
N GLY A 1 19.39 -11.54 11.91
CA GLY A 1 19.85 -10.68 10.81
C GLY A 1 19.97 -11.51 9.56
N TYR A 2 19.81 -10.90 8.39
CA TYR A 2 20.00 -11.59 7.12
C TYR A 2 21.46 -12.02 6.96
N THR A 3 21.64 -13.23 6.45
CA THR A 3 22.93 -13.72 5.95
C THR A 3 22.73 -13.99 4.48
N GLY A 4 23.37 -13.20 3.61
CA GLY A 4 23.28 -13.36 2.17
C GLY A 4 23.27 -12.04 1.42
N THR A 5 23.49 -12.13 0.11
CA THR A 5 23.46 -11.00 -0.82
C THR A 5 22.01 -10.63 -1.15
N ILE A 6 21.74 -9.34 -1.31
CA ILE A 6 20.53 -8.84 -1.97
C ILE A 6 20.91 -8.55 -3.42
N SER A 7 20.07 -8.96 -4.37
CA SER A 7 20.30 -8.73 -5.80
C SER A 7 19.04 -8.19 -6.44
N ASP A 8 19.20 -7.35 -7.45
CA ASP A 8 18.12 -6.62 -8.12
C ASP A 8 18.17 -6.84 -9.63
N ASP A 9 17.02 -6.71 -10.31
CA ASP A 9 16.96 -6.66 -11.78
C ASP A 9 17.34 -5.25 -12.31
N THR A 10 17.36 -5.08 -13.63
CA THR A 10 17.69 -3.78 -14.25
C THR A 10 16.63 -2.70 -14.03
N ARG A 11 15.45 -3.06 -13.52
CA ARG A 11 14.35 -2.15 -13.16
C ARG A 11 14.33 -1.84 -11.66
N GLY A 12 15.25 -2.40 -10.88
CA GLY A 12 15.35 -2.19 -9.45
C GLY A 12 14.41 -3.07 -8.62
N ASN A 13 13.89 -4.17 -9.17
CA ASN A 13 13.13 -5.14 -8.36
C ASN A 13 14.10 -6.12 -7.72
N VAL A 14 13.96 -6.36 -6.41
CA VAL A 14 14.78 -7.34 -5.69
C VAL A 14 14.51 -8.72 -6.26
N THR A 15 15.49 -9.37 -6.88
CA THR A 15 15.41 -10.73 -7.42
C THR A 15 15.88 -11.80 -6.45
N ALA A 16 16.69 -11.44 -5.44
CA ALA A 16 17.11 -12.38 -4.42
C ALA A 16 17.38 -11.73 -3.05
N ILE A 17 17.04 -12.44 -1.98
CA ILE A 17 17.43 -12.13 -0.60
C ILE A 17 17.96 -13.41 0.06
N GLY A 18 19.28 -13.56 0.09
CA GLY A 18 19.89 -14.83 0.51
C GLY A 18 19.55 -15.96 -0.47
N ALA A 19 18.85 -16.99 0.01
CA ALA A 19 18.41 -18.12 -0.82
C ALA A 19 17.02 -17.92 -1.44
N GLU A 20 16.29 -16.87 -1.03
CA GLU A 20 14.99 -16.58 -1.60
C GLU A 20 15.12 -15.92 -2.95
N VAL A 21 14.31 -16.36 -3.91
CA VAL A 21 14.22 -15.81 -5.26
C VAL A 21 12.85 -15.20 -5.47
N TYR A 22 12.82 -13.99 -5.99
CA TYR A 22 11.64 -13.17 -6.19
C TYR A 22 11.35 -13.01 -7.68
N GLY A 23 10.07 -13.07 -8.06
CA GLY A 23 9.60 -12.94 -9.43
C GLY A 23 8.58 -11.82 -9.58
N TYR A 24 8.62 -11.12 -10.70
CA TYR A 24 7.79 -9.94 -11.00
C TYR A 24 7.20 -10.03 -12.41
N ASP A 25 6.14 -9.27 -12.65
CA ASP A 25 5.59 -9.11 -14.00
C ASP A 25 6.25 -7.95 -14.78
N GLY A 26 5.70 -7.66 -15.97
CA GLY A 26 6.16 -6.57 -16.83
C GLY A 26 5.84 -5.17 -16.29
N ALA A 27 5.01 -5.06 -15.26
CA ALA A 27 4.64 -3.82 -14.59
C ALA A 27 5.26 -3.73 -13.17
N ASP A 28 6.31 -4.51 -12.91
CA ASP A 28 7.09 -4.52 -11.67
C ASP A 28 6.29 -4.95 -10.43
N ARG A 29 5.20 -5.70 -10.61
CA ARG A 29 4.42 -6.23 -9.48
C ARG A 29 4.94 -7.58 -9.04
N HIS A 30 5.13 -7.77 -7.74
CA HIS A 30 5.54 -9.05 -7.17
C HIS A 30 4.54 -10.17 -7.50
N LEU A 31 5.06 -11.28 -8.04
CA LEU A 31 4.29 -12.47 -8.40
C LEU A 31 4.67 -13.70 -7.60
N SER A 32 5.90 -13.82 -7.11
CA SER A 32 6.32 -15.03 -6.41
C SER A 32 7.56 -14.86 -5.55
N THR A 33 7.60 -15.61 -4.45
CA THR A 33 8.81 -15.83 -3.65
C THR A 33 9.03 -17.33 -3.51
N SER A 34 10.24 -17.79 -3.84
CA SER A 34 10.62 -19.20 -3.72
C SER A 34 11.89 -19.38 -2.91
N ASN A 35 11.97 -20.49 -2.18
CA ASN A 35 13.15 -20.92 -1.44
C ASN A 35 13.19 -22.44 -1.39
N GLY A 36 14.19 -23.05 -2.04
CA GLY A 36 14.28 -24.50 -2.17
C GLY A 36 13.04 -25.10 -2.83
N THR A 37 12.27 -25.89 -2.07
CA THR A 37 11.04 -26.54 -2.54
C THR A 37 9.77 -25.77 -2.23
N THR A 38 9.86 -24.64 -1.50
CA THR A 38 8.69 -23.83 -1.12
C THR A 38 8.57 -22.65 -2.08
N THR A 39 7.38 -22.44 -2.64
CA THR A 39 7.07 -21.31 -3.52
C THR A 39 5.69 -20.78 -3.20
N SER A 40 5.65 -19.49 -2.86
CA SER A 40 4.44 -18.69 -2.80
C SER A 40 4.31 -17.93 -4.11
N ALA A 41 3.15 -18.01 -4.76
CA ALA A 41 2.89 -17.29 -6.01
C ALA A 41 1.48 -16.70 -6.03
N TYR A 42 1.36 -15.57 -6.72
CA TYR A 42 0.15 -14.77 -6.80
C TYR A 42 -0.23 -14.54 -8.26
N VAL A 43 -1.54 -14.53 -8.53
CA VAL A 43 -2.09 -13.91 -9.74
C VAL A 43 -2.73 -12.60 -9.32
N ARG A 44 -2.43 -11.54 -10.07
CA ARG A 44 -3.00 -10.21 -9.85
C ARG A 44 -3.88 -9.80 -11.03
N ASP A 45 -4.91 -9.02 -10.74
CA ASP A 45 -5.75 -8.42 -11.78
C ASP A 45 -5.08 -7.19 -12.43
N LEU A 46 -5.81 -6.40 -13.21
CA LEU A 46 -5.27 -5.18 -13.83
C LEU A 46 -5.09 -4.01 -12.84
N ALA A 47 -5.81 -4.02 -11.72
CA ALA A 47 -5.68 -3.02 -10.66
C ALA A 47 -4.50 -3.33 -9.72
N GLY A 48 -3.94 -4.54 -9.78
CA GLY A 48 -2.84 -4.98 -8.91
C GLY A 48 -3.29 -5.78 -7.70
N GLU A 49 -4.60 -6.00 -7.55
CA GLU A 49 -5.16 -6.80 -6.46
C GLU A 49 -4.84 -8.28 -6.67
N VAL A 50 -4.46 -8.97 -5.60
CA VAL A 50 -4.27 -10.42 -5.62
C VAL A 50 -5.63 -11.10 -5.81
N VAL A 51 -5.77 -11.91 -6.84
CA VAL A 51 -6.99 -12.67 -7.15
C VAL A 51 -6.83 -14.18 -6.98
N GLU A 52 -5.59 -14.68 -6.89
CA GLU A 52 -5.30 -16.09 -6.65
C GLU A 52 -3.99 -16.23 -5.87
N TYR A 53 -3.98 -17.13 -4.90
CA TYR A 53 -2.78 -17.56 -4.19
C TYR A 53 -2.48 -19.04 -4.48
N ARG A 54 -1.21 -19.33 -4.77
CA ARG A 54 -0.68 -20.67 -4.99
C ARG A 54 0.47 -20.95 -4.03
N LEU A 55 0.45 -22.16 -3.48
CA LEU A 55 1.55 -22.74 -2.74
C LEU A 55 2.09 -23.95 -3.51
N ASN A 56 3.37 -23.92 -3.86
CA ASN A 56 4.07 -24.98 -4.60
C ASN A 56 3.34 -25.38 -5.90
N GLY A 57 2.78 -24.39 -6.61
CA GLY A 57 2.02 -24.57 -7.84
C GLY A 57 0.56 -25.01 -7.65
N VAL A 58 0.13 -25.29 -6.41
CA VAL A 58 -1.25 -25.67 -6.07
C VAL A 58 -2.03 -24.44 -5.64
N ILE A 59 -3.19 -24.20 -6.26
CA ILE A 59 -4.11 -23.12 -5.90
C ILE A 59 -4.67 -23.41 -4.52
N GLN A 60 -4.44 -22.48 -3.59
CA GLN A 60 -4.99 -22.55 -2.25
C GLN A 60 -6.32 -21.80 -2.21
N ASN A 61 -6.31 -20.56 -2.70
CA ASN A 61 -7.42 -19.63 -2.55
C ASN A 61 -7.54 -18.70 -3.75
N ARG A 62 -8.75 -18.20 -3.96
CA ARG A 62 -9.02 -17.06 -4.83
C ARG A 62 -9.66 -15.94 -4.05
N TYR A 63 -9.56 -14.71 -4.57
CA TYR A 63 -10.05 -13.53 -3.89
C TYR A 63 -10.93 -12.69 -4.81
N SER A 64 -11.92 -12.03 -4.19
CA SER A 64 -12.77 -11.04 -4.85
C SER A 64 -13.21 -10.01 -3.81
N GLY A 65 -12.54 -8.86 -3.80
CA GLY A 65 -12.71 -7.85 -2.76
C GLY A 65 -12.53 -8.45 -1.36
N ASN A 66 -13.54 -8.31 -0.50
CA ASN A 66 -13.49 -8.79 0.88
C ASN A 66 -13.87 -10.28 1.06
N THR A 67 -13.87 -11.05 -0.01
CA THR A 67 -14.31 -12.45 -0.03
C THR A 67 -13.17 -13.36 -0.44
N THR A 68 -12.94 -14.41 0.34
CA THR A 68 -12.04 -15.51 -0.01
C THR A 68 -12.86 -16.69 -0.52
N LEU A 69 -12.47 -17.19 -1.68
CA LEU A 69 -13.05 -18.35 -2.35
C LEU A 69 -12.12 -19.56 -2.21
N ASP A 70 -12.71 -20.75 -2.32
CA ASP A 70 -11.94 -21.99 -2.38
C ASP A 70 -11.08 -22.10 -3.66
N ALA A 71 -10.25 -23.14 -3.72
CA ALA A 71 -9.39 -23.44 -4.86
C ALA A 71 -10.14 -23.71 -6.17
N THR A 72 -11.47 -23.85 -6.17
CA THR A 72 -12.29 -23.96 -7.40
C THR A 72 -12.84 -22.61 -7.85
N GLY A 73 -12.86 -21.61 -6.96
CA GLY A 73 -13.43 -20.29 -7.21
C GLY A 73 -14.96 -20.27 -7.16
N VAL A 74 -15.59 -21.36 -6.71
CA VAL A 74 -17.05 -21.51 -6.71
C VAL A 74 -17.63 -21.20 -5.33
N ASN A 75 -17.01 -21.69 -4.27
CA ASN A 75 -17.54 -21.54 -2.91
C ASN A 75 -16.83 -20.42 -2.17
N VAL A 76 -17.61 -19.59 -1.49
CA VAL A 76 -17.10 -18.63 -0.50
C VAL A 76 -16.70 -19.39 0.75
N VAL A 77 -15.42 -19.28 1.14
CA VAL A 77 -14.89 -19.89 2.36
C VAL A 77 -14.76 -18.88 3.49
N GLU A 78 -14.48 -17.62 3.15
CA GLU A 78 -14.39 -16.53 4.12
C GLU A 78 -14.96 -15.22 3.58
N ARG A 79 -15.42 -14.37 4.50
CA ARG A 79 -15.71 -12.97 4.23
C ARG A 79 -15.20 -12.10 5.36
N THR A 80 -14.43 -11.08 5.03
CA THR A 80 -13.91 -10.11 6.01
C THR A 80 -14.76 -8.84 6.01
N ILE A 81 -15.19 -8.41 7.19
CA ILE A 81 -16.11 -7.29 7.38
C ILE A 81 -15.50 -6.32 8.39
N GLY A 82 -15.29 -5.08 7.97
CA GLY A 82 -14.93 -3.99 8.89
C GLY A 82 -16.12 -3.57 9.75
N LEU A 83 -15.89 -3.43 11.05
CA LEU A 83 -16.87 -2.99 12.03
C LEU A 83 -16.47 -1.63 12.64
N PRO A 84 -17.43 -0.89 13.24
CA PRO A 84 -17.12 0.34 13.95
C PRO A 84 -16.03 0.16 15.01
N GLY A 85 -15.14 1.15 15.13
CA GLY A 85 -14.00 1.09 16.05
C GLY A 85 -12.79 0.32 15.51
N GLY A 86 -12.83 -0.13 14.26
CA GLY A 86 -11.68 -0.75 13.57
C GLY A 86 -11.58 -2.27 13.73
N VAL A 87 -12.46 -2.89 14.52
CA VAL A 87 -12.56 -4.35 14.62
C VAL A 87 -12.88 -4.93 13.24
N THR A 88 -12.27 -6.04 12.88
CA THR A 88 -12.65 -6.81 11.68
C THR A 88 -13.22 -8.17 12.08
N LEU A 89 -14.23 -8.61 11.34
CA LEU A 89 -14.87 -9.92 11.48
C LEU A 89 -14.59 -10.74 10.23
N THR A 90 -13.91 -11.86 10.36
CA THR A 90 -13.79 -12.87 9.30
C THR A 90 -14.81 -13.98 9.58
N THR A 91 -15.86 -14.06 8.77
CA THR A 91 -16.85 -15.14 8.87
C THR A 91 -16.37 -16.35 8.10
N ARG A 92 -16.39 -17.54 8.69
CA ARG A 92 -15.92 -18.79 8.05
C ARG A 92 -16.60 -20.02 8.63
N ALA A 93 -16.63 -21.12 7.88
CA ALA A 93 -17.30 -22.36 8.31
C ALA A 93 -16.73 -22.95 9.62
N GLY A 94 -15.43 -22.75 9.88
CA GLY A 94 -14.74 -23.20 11.10
C GLY A 94 -15.07 -22.38 12.35
N GLY A 95 -15.91 -21.35 12.24
CA GLY A 95 -16.22 -20.40 13.29
C GLY A 95 -15.59 -19.04 12.99
N ASP A 96 -16.38 -18.00 13.24
CA ASP A 96 -16.00 -16.62 12.98
C ASP A 96 -14.81 -16.18 13.84
N VAL A 97 -14.00 -15.26 13.29
CA VAL A 97 -12.84 -14.68 13.97
C VAL A 97 -13.00 -13.16 14.05
N TRP A 98 -12.99 -12.62 15.26
CA TRP A 98 -12.98 -11.18 15.53
C TRP A 98 -11.54 -10.76 15.77
N SER A 99 -11.05 -9.79 15.01
CA SER A 99 -9.71 -9.21 15.17
C SER A 99 -9.80 -7.80 15.75
N TYR A 100 -9.05 -7.56 16.82
CA TYR A 100 -9.03 -6.29 17.55
C TYR A 100 -7.69 -5.58 17.31
N PRO A 101 -7.67 -4.52 16.48
CA PRO A 101 -6.43 -3.79 16.21
C PRO A 101 -6.09 -2.75 17.28
N ASN A 102 -4.82 -2.32 17.29
CA ASN A 102 -4.39 -1.09 17.95
C ASN A 102 -4.76 0.15 17.12
N ILE A 103 -4.40 1.34 17.60
CA ILE A 103 -4.67 2.62 16.93
C ILE A 103 -4.03 2.76 15.54
N ALA A 104 -2.98 1.99 15.26
CA ALA A 104 -2.31 1.96 13.97
C ALA A 104 -2.89 0.88 13.03
N GLY A 105 -3.92 0.14 13.46
CA GLY A 105 -4.56 -0.90 12.64
C GLY A 105 -3.89 -2.27 12.71
N SER A 106 -2.90 -2.49 13.59
CA SER A 106 -2.26 -3.80 13.74
C SER A 106 -3.04 -4.69 14.70
N VAL A 107 -3.34 -5.93 14.29
CA VAL A 107 -4.16 -6.86 15.09
C VAL A 107 -3.41 -7.30 16.35
N THR A 108 -3.97 -6.99 17.51
CA THR A 108 -3.35 -7.27 18.83
C THR A 108 -3.94 -8.48 19.53
N THR A 109 -5.16 -8.86 19.19
CA THR A 109 -5.91 -9.94 19.84
C THR A 109 -6.98 -10.43 18.88
N THR A 110 -7.26 -11.73 18.92
CA THR A 110 -8.42 -12.32 18.24
C THR A 110 -9.34 -13.02 19.23
N ALA A 111 -10.62 -13.13 18.89
CA ALA A 111 -11.62 -13.86 19.66
C ALA A 111 -12.53 -14.69 18.74
N ASN A 112 -13.22 -15.68 19.33
CA ASN A 112 -14.25 -16.48 18.65
C ASN A 112 -15.66 -15.93 18.91
N SER A 113 -16.68 -16.65 18.44
CA SER A 113 -18.09 -16.22 18.47
C SER A 113 -18.72 -16.11 19.85
N THR A 114 -18.08 -16.66 20.87
CA THR A 114 -18.53 -16.49 22.26
C THR A 114 -17.80 -15.34 22.96
N GLY A 115 -16.95 -14.59 22.24
CA GLY A 115 -16.09 -13.54 22.79
C GLY A 115 -14.89 -14.08 23.56
N ALA A 116 -14.62 -15.40 23.49
CA ALA A 116 -13.44 -15.96 24.12
C ALA A 116 -12.20 -15.64 23.26
N LYS A 117 -11.16 -15.13 23.92
CA LYS A 117 -9.88 -14.82 23.29
C LYS A 117 -9.24 -16.09 22.71
N THR A 118 -8.91 -16.07 21.43
CA THR A 118 -8.27 -17.18 20.71
C THR A 118 -6.77 -16.95 20.50
N ALA A 119 -6.34 -15.70 20.30
CA ALA A 119 -4.92 -15.33 20.30
C ALA A 119 -4.68 -13.97 20.97
N GLY A 120 -3.46 -13.77 21.49
CA GLY A 120 -2.97 -12.49 21.99
C GLY A 120 -2.50 -12.46 23.45
N PRO A 121 -1.65 -11.49 23.84
CA PRO A 121 -1.30 -10.30 23.06
C PRO A 121 -0.36 -10.60 21.89
N LEU A 122 -0.73 -10.11 20.71
CA LEU A 122 0.07 -10.09 19.50
C LEU A 122 0.74 -8.70 19.45
N LEU A 123 2.05 -8.69 19.40
CA LEU A 123 2.86 -7.47 19.44
C LEU A 123 3.79 -7.47 18.24
N TYR A 124 4.04 -6.28 17.69
CA TYR A 124 4.94 -6.06 16.57
C TYR A 124 5.96 -4.99 16.96
N ASP A 125 7.16 -5.09 16.40
CA ASP A 125 8.09 -3.97 16.42
C ASP A 125 7.60 -2.84 15.51
N PRO A 126 8.22 -1.64 15.53
CA PRO A 126 7.78 -0.52 14.71
C PRO A 126 7.71 -0.83 13.20
N TYR A 127 8.54 -1.74 12.72
CA TYR A 127 8.62 -2.12 11.30
C TYR A 127 7.76 -3.35 10.97
N GLY A 128 6.95 -3.83 11.91
CA GLY A 128 5.97 -4.89 11.67
C GLY A 128 6.44 -6.31 11.92
N ASN A 129 7.65 -6.53 12.47
CA ASN A 129 8.05 -7.89 12.84
C ASN A 129 7.26 -8.34 14.08
N PRO A 130 6.58 -9.50 14.06
CA PRO A 130 5.91 -9.99 15.26
C PRO A 130 6.93 -10.41 16.33
N LEU A 131 6.60 -10.13 17.59
CA LEU A 131 7.41 -10.52 18.75
C LEU A 131 7.08 -11.93 19.26
N SER A 132 5.95 -12.51 18.82
CA SER A 132 5.47 -13.82 19.30
C SER A 132 4.94 -14.69 18.16
N ALA A 133 3.82 -14.30 17.56
CA ALA A 133 3.10 -15.09 16.57
C ALA A 133 2.30 -14.20 15.61
N TYR A 134 1.82 -14.81 14.53
CA TYR A 134 0.80 -14.24 13.66
C TYR A 134 -0.60 -14.65 14.17
N PRO A 135 -1.63 -13.82 13.96
CA PRO A 135 -3.01 -14.27 14.13
C PRO A 135 -3.34 -15.35 13.08
N ASP A 136 -4.29 -16.23 13.40
CA ASP A 136 -5.05 -17.01 12.41
C ASP A 136 -6.39 -16.29 12.24
N ASN A 137 -6.44 -15.38 11.27
CA ASN A 137 -7.63 -14.56 10.99
C ASN A 137 -7.99 -14.48 9.51
N GLN A 138 -7.26 -15.21 8.67
CA GLN A 138 -7.66 -15.61 7.32
C GLN A 138 -7.31 -17.09 7.10
N THR A 139 -7.78 -17.65 6.00
CA THR A 139 -7.47 -19.01 5.60
C THR A 139 -6.05 -19.09 5.00
N GLY A 140 -5.31 -20.14 5.36
CA GLY A 140 -3.94 -20.33 4.90
C GLY A 140 -2.93 -19.55 5.74
N ASN A 141 -1.84 -19.11 5.13
CA ASN A 141 -0.74 -18.40 5.80
C ASN A 141 -0.60 -16.94 5.31
N LEU A 142 -1.73 -16.35 4.89
CA LEU A 142 -1.87 -14.97 4.42
C LEU A 142 -2.79 -14.21 5.38
N ASP A 143 -2.30 -13.98 6.58
CA ASP A 143 -3.09 -13.40 7.66
C ASP A 143 -2.98 -11.88 7.74
N ASN A 144 -4.03 -11.25 8.23
CA ASN A 144 -4.08 -9.82 8.49
C ASN A 144 -3.44 -9.53 9.86
N ALA A 145 -2.13 -9.35 9.90
CA ALA A 145 -1.35 -9.17 11.13
C ALA A 145 -1.04 -7.69 11.43
N TRP A 146 0.19 -7.24 11.15
CA TRP A 146 0.58 -5.83 11.26
C TRP A 146 -0.13 -5.01 10.18
N LEU A 147 -0.75 -3.89 10.57
CA LEU A 147 -1.66 -3.11 9.72
C LEU A 147 -2.83 -3.92 9.14
N GLY A 148 -3.18 -5.06 9.76
CA GLY A 148 -4.22 -5.97 9.27
C GLY A 148 -5.63 -5.37 9.17
N GLN A 149 -5.93 -4.29 9.90
CA GLN A 149 -7.18 -3.53 9.73
C GLN A 149 -7.30 -2.92 8.32
N HIS A 150 -6.17 -2.67 7.65
CA HIS A 150 -6.09 -2.06 6.32
C HIS A 150 -5.90 -3.10 5.21
N ASP A 151 -6.23 -4.37 5.49
CA ASP A 151 -6.07 -5.50 4.57
C ASP A 151 -4.64 -5.64 4.02
N ARG A 152 -3.65 -5.32 4.87
CA ARG A 152 -2.23 -5.57 4.58
C ARG A 152 -1.90 -7.02 4.95
N GLN A 153 -2.11 -7.91 3.99
CA GLN A 153 -1.91 -9.34 4.20
C GLN A 153 -0.43 -9.65 4.41
N THR A 154 -0.15 -10.42 5.46
CA THR A 154 1.19 -10.90 5.79
C THR A 154 1.31 -12.36 5.40
N GLN A 155 2.12 -12.62 4.37
CA GLN A 155 2.58 -13.97 4.06
C GLN A 155 3.55 -14.42 5.15
N HIS A 156 3.33 -15.60 5.71
CA HIS A 156 4.25 -16.20 6.71
C HIS A 156 4.47 -17.70 6.51
N GLN A 157 4.20 -18.20 5.30
CA GLN A 157 4.44 -19.60 4.93
C GLN A 157 5.80 -20.13 5.40
N THR A 158 5.77 -21.23 6.16
CA THR A 158 6.97 -21.95 6.59
C THR A 158 7.90 -22.25 5.42
N GLY A 159 9.17 -21.86 5.55
CA GLY A 159 10.20 -21.99 4.51
C GLY A 159 10.46 -20.71 3.73
N LEU A 160 9.56 -19.73 3.82
CA LEU A 160 9.74 -18.38 3.30
C LEU A 160 9.84 -17.38 4.45
N ARG A 161 10.47 -16.25 4.18
CA ARG A 161 10.52 -15.11 5.08
C ARG A 161 9.19 -14.37 5.05
N PRO A 162 8.75 -13.81 6.19
CA PRO A 162 7.53 -13.05 6.21
C PRO A 162 7.64 -11.76 5.40
N ALA A 163 6.63 -11.53 4.56
CA ALA A 163 6.51 -10.34 3.73
C ALA A 163 5.06 -9.87 3.73
N ILE A 164 4.84 -8.57 3.53
CA ILE A 164 3.53 -7.94 3.60
C ILE A 164 3.21 -7.35 2.24
N ASP A 165 2.02 -7.65 1.72
CA ASP A 165 1.51 -6.99 0.52
C ASP A 165 0.94 -5.63 0.91
N MET A 166 1.65 -4.55 0.54
CA MET A 166 1.26 -3.17 0.85
C MET A 166 0.49 -2.51 -0.30
N GLY A 167 0.07 -3.27 -1.32
CA GLY A 167 -0.62 -2.71 -2.48
C GLY A 167 0.30 -2.69 -3.68
N ALA A 168 0.87 -1.52 -4.00
CA ALA A 168 1.74 -1.39 -5.18
C ALA A 168 3.08 -2.12 -5.03
N ARG A 169 3.52 -2.35 -3.78
CA ARG A 169 4.83 -2.95 -3.47
C ARG A 169 4.71 -4.00 -2.36
N GLN A 170 5.59 -4.98 -2.39
CA GLN A 170 5.79 -5.91 -1.29
C GLN A 170 6.81 -5.34 -0.29
N TYR A 171 6.45 -5.38 0.99
CA TYR A 171 7.25 -4.89 2.09
C TYR A 171 7.87 -6.04 2.88
N HIS A 172 9.14 -5.92 3.24
CA HIS A 172 9.83 -6.89 4.06
C HIS A 172 10.13 -6.33 5.48
N PRO A 173 9.37 -6.73 6.52
CA PRO A 173 9.50 -6.18 7.88
C PRO A 173 10.90 -6.32 8.50
N GLN A 174 11.57 -7.44 8.24
CA GLN A 174 12.90 -7.71 8.76
C GLN A 174 13.98 -6.81 8.13
N LEU A 175 13.77 -6.30 6.90
CA LEU A 175 14.65 -5.32 6.26
C LEU A 175 14.19 -3.87 6.53
N GLY A 176 12.91 -3.66 6.86
CA GLY A 176 12.32 -2.33 7.01
C GLY A 176 12.18 -1.58 5.68
N ARG A 177 11.99 -2.29 4.56
CA ARG A 177 11.91 -1.69 3.21
C ARG A 177 11.06 -2.51 2.24
N PHE A 178 10.67 -1.86 1.16
CA PHE A 178 10.03 -2.48 -0.01
C PHE A 178 11.03 -3.27 -0.86
N THR A 179 10.51 -4.22 -1.65
CA THR A 179 11.28 -5.03 -2.60
C THR A 179 11.29 -4.48 -4.03
N GLU A 180 10.46 -3.47 -4.28
CA GLU A 180 10.31 -2.78 -5.56
C GLU A 180 10.64 -1.30 -5.41
N THR A 181 11.06 -0.69 -6.52
CA THR A 181 11.26 0.76 -6.63
C THR A 181 9.91 1.48 -6.47
N ASP A 182 9.93 2.63 -5.81
CA ASP A 182 8.74 3.47 -5.63
C ASP A 182 8.13 3.87 -6.99
N PRO A 183 6.84 3.58 -7.26
CA PRO A 183 6.20 4.05 -8.47
C PRO A 183 6.08 5.58 -8.53
N ILE A 184 6.22 6.29 -7.40
CA ILE A 184 6.18 7.74 -7.31
C ILE A 184 7.56 8.28 -6.95
N GLU A 185 8.18 9.01 -7.89
CA GLU A 185 9.44 9.69 -7.64
C GLU A 185 9.29 10.71 -6.50
N GLY A 186 10.15 10.59 -5.47
CA GLY A 186 10.08 11.43 -4.28
C GLY A 186 8.96 11.07 -3.29
N GLY A 187 8.29 9.92 -3.45
CA GLY A 187 7.24 9.43 -2.53
C GLY A 187 7.71 9.18 -1.10
N GLY A 188 9.03 9.01 -0.90
CA GLY A 188 9.67 8.74 0.39
C GLY A 188 11.09 9.29 0.49
N ALA A 189 11.82 8.85 1.53
CA ALA A 189 13.22 9.23 1.73
C ALA A 189 14.19 8.59 0.72
N ASN A 190 13.80 7.46 0.12
CA ASN A 190 14.47 6.77 -0.98
C ASN A 190 13.49 5.78 -1.61
N ASP A 191 13.82 5.26 -2.79
CA ASP A 191 12.94 4.44 -3.63
C ASP A 191 12.43 3.14 -2.99
N TYR A 192 13.07 2.65 -1.92
CA TYR A 192 12.68 1.42 -1.22
C TYR A 192 12.18 1.70 0.21
N GLY A 193 12.20 2.95 0.65
CA GLY A 193 12.03 3.31 2.04
C GLY A 193 10.58 3.21 2.50
N TYR A 194 10.34 2.41 3.54
CA TYR A 194 9.17 2.60 4.40
C TYR A 194 9.40 3.84 5.29
N PRO A 195 8.34 4.50 5.84
CA PRO A 195 8.51 5.60 6.80
C PRO A 195 9.64 5.40 7.79
N THR A 196 10.52 6.40 7.91
CA THR A 196 11.64 6.35 8.87
C THR A 196 11.19 6.47 10.33
N ASP A 197 9.95 6.94 10.54
CA ASP A 197 9.25 6.91 11.82
C ASP A 197 7.91 6.15 11.68
N PRO A 198 7.96 4.81 11.65
CA PRO A 198 6.77 3.96 11.50
C PRO A 198 5.73 4.09 12.61
N ILE A 199 6.09 4.71 13.73
CA ILE A 199 5.17 4.94 14.85
C ILE A 199 4.24 6.11 14.53
N ASN A 200 4.77 7.13 13.85
CA ASN A 200 4.02 8.35 13.52
C ASN A 200 3.63 8.45 12.04
N GLY A 201 4.07 7.52 11.19
CA GLY A 201 3.75 7.47 9.77
C GLY A 201 3.58 6.05 9.25
N SER A 202 2.77 5.90 8.19
CA SER A 202 2.56 4.63 7.50
C SER A 202 2.46 4.85 5.99
N ASP A 203 2.86 3.83 5.23
CA ASP A 203 2.62 3.71 3.80
C ASP A 203 1.71 2.48 3.59
N LEU A 204 0.41 2.72 3.40
CA LEU A 204 -0.62 1.67 3.33
C LEU A 204 -0.94 1.21 1.91
N ASP A 205 -0.49 1.97 0.91
CA ASP A 205 -0.72 1.70 -0.52
C ASP A 205 0.58 1.34 -1.26
N GLY A 206 1.73 1.48 -0.58
CA GLY A 206 3.03 1.17 -1.12
C GLY A 206 3.43 2.16 -2.20
N SER A 207 2.98 3.42 -2.15
CA SER A 207 3.31 4.43 -3.17
C SER A 207 3.82 5.74 -2.61
N ASP A 208 3.46 6.12 -1.38
CA ASP A 208 3.98 7.34 -0.77
C ASP A 208 3.71 7.47 0.74
N TRP A 209 4.61 8.19 1.41
CA TRP A 209 4.44 8.56 2.83
C TRP A 209 4.96 9.95 3.19
N CYS A 210 5.81 10.55 2.37
CA CYS A 210 6.45 11.83 2.67
C CYS A 210 5.45 13.00 2.78
N TRP A 211 4.50 13.08 1.86
CA TRP A 211 3.46 14.12 1.84
C TRP A 211 2.46 14.03 3.01
N LYS A 212 2.26 12.83 3.60
CA LYS A 212 1.35 12.59 4.74
C LYS A 212 1.94 13.09 6.07
N LEU A 213 3.26 13.28 6.15
CA LEU A 213 3.98 13.79 7.33
C LEU A 213 4.40 15.27 7.21
N CYS A 214 4.25 15.87 6.03
CA CYS A 214 4.43 17.31 5.86
C CYS A 214 3.21 18.06 6.43
N PRO A 215 3.38 19.08 7.30
CA PRO A 215 2.27 19.92 7.71
C PRO A 215 1.70 20.61 6.47
N VAL A 216 0.50 20.21 6.08
CA VAL A 216 -0.21 20.75 4.91
C VAL A 216 -0.45 22.23 5.14
N THR A 217 0.40 23.09 4.58
CA THR A 217 -0.05 24.43 4.24
C THR A 217 -0.87 24.22 2.98
N HIS A 218 -2.20 24.14 3.12
CA HIS A 218 -3.11 24.09 1.98
C HIS A 218 -2.94 25.40 1.20
N VAL A 219 -2.02 25.42 0.23
CA VAL A 219 -1.98 26.48 -0.76
C VAL A 219 -2.91 26.03 -1.87
N PHE A 220 -4.16 26.49 -1.83
CA PHE A 220 -5.00 26.51 -3.02
C PHE A 220 -4.25 27.30 -4.08
N ALA A 221 -3.69 26.61 -5.08
CA ALA A 221 -3.04 27.26 -6.21
C ALA A 221 -4.13 27.98 -7.03
N VAL A 222 -4.31 29.28 -6.77
CA VAL A 222 -4.95 30.16 -7.73
C VAL A 222 -3.95 30.33 -8.87
N ALA A 223 -4.36 29.94 -10.08
CA ALA A 223 -3.55 30.07 -11.28
C ALA A 223 -3.00 31.51 -11.41
N GLY A 224 -1.67 31.67 -11.30
CA GLY A 224 -0.97 32.95 -11.48
C GLY A 224 -0.13 33.45 -10.31
N ALA A 225 -0.14 32.81 -9.13
CA ALA A 225 0.69 33.24 -8.01
C ALA A 225 2.09 32.61 -8.03
N LYS A 226 3.14 33.44 -8.10
CA LYS A 226 4.54 32.99 -7.95
C LYS A 226 4.79 32.59 -6.49
N THR A 227 5.12 31.33 -6.25
CA THR A 227 5.45 30.82 -4.91
C THR A 227 6.93 31.02 -4.60
N GLY A 228 7.23 31.66 -3.48
CA GLY A 228 8.57 31.70 -2.88
C GLY A 228 8.55 30.93 -1.56
N HIS A 229 9.58 30.12 -1.31
CA HIS A 229 9.75 29.39 -0.05
C HIS A 229 10.36 30.32 1.02
N GLY A 230 9.68 30.46 2.16
CA GLY A 230 10.19 31.13 3.34
C GLY A 230 10.00 30.25 4.57
N VAL A 231 11.08 29.89 5.25
CA VAL A 231 11.03 29.19 6.55
C VAL A 231 11.06 30.25 7.66
N ALA A 232 10.02 30.31 8.48
CA ALA A 232 9.95 31.24 9.60
C ALA A 232 10.71 30.70 10.82
N ARG A 233 11.82 31.36 11.19
CA ARG A 233 12.33 31.35 12.57
C ARG A 233 12.40 32.80 13.06
N GLY A 234 11.65 33.12 14.11
CA GLY A 234 11.77 34.35 14.88
C GLY A 234 11.61 35.65 14.07
N GLY A 235 10.37 36.06 13.82
CA GLY A 235 9.96 37.43 13.50
C GLY A 235 10.93 38.31 12.69
N LYS A 236 11.06 38.06 11.38
CA LYS A 236 11.33 39.02 10.30
C LYS A 236 11.36 38.27 8.96
N PHE A 237 10.43 38.60 8.05
CA PHE A 237 10.40 38.02 6.71
C PHE A 237 11.48 38.67 5.81
N VAL A 238 12.36 37.86 5.24
CA VAL A 238 13.25 38.25 4.14
C VAL A 238 12.86 37.44 2.91
N TRP A 239 12.41 38.13 1.86
CA TRP A 239 12.03 37.52 0.59
C TRP A 239 13.28 37.29 -0.27
N ASN A 240 13.43 36.08 -0.82
CA ASN A 240 14.40 35.85 -1.89
C ASN A 240 13.70 35.21 -3.11
N ASN A 241 13.66 35.95 -4.22
CA ASN A 241 13.03 35.52 -5.47
C ASN A 241 14.01 34.63 -6.24
N ARG A 242 13.77 33.32 -6.28
CA ARG A 242 14.34 32.45 -7.32
C ARG A 242 13.25 31.56 -7.90
N SER A 243 13.03 31.72 -9.21
CA SER A 243 12.07 30.99 -10.03
C SER A 243 12.54 29.54 -10.23
N GLY A 244 11.82 28.58 -9.64
CA GLY A 244 11.84 27.18 -10.04
C GLY A 244 10.41 26.76 -10.32
N GLU A 245 10.17 26.20 -11.50
CA GLU A 245 8.88 25.64 -11.91
C GLU A 245 8.50 24.49 -10.96
N ALA A 246 7.34 24.59 -10.31
CA ALA A 246 6.77 23.51 -9.52
C ALA A 246 5.86 22.70 -10.44
N ASP A 247 6.31 21.52 -10.84
CA ASP A 247 5.47 20.54 -11.53
C ASP A 247 4.44 19.99 -10.53
N LEU A 248 3.21 20.47 -10.63
CA LEU A 248 2.06 20.00 -9.86
C LEU A 248 1.51 18.72 -10.51
N CYS A 249 1.64 17.57 -9.84
CA CYS A 249 1.01 16.31 -10.27
C CYS A 249 -0.43 16.19 -9.71
N PRO A 250 -1.43 15.74 -10.51
CA PRO A 250 -2.85 15.82 -10.16
C PRO A 250 -3.29 14.76 -9.15
N SER A 251 -4.13 15.16 -8.19
CA SER A 251 -4.72 14.27 -7.19
C SER A 251 -5.62 13.20 -7.81
N ALA A 252 -5.57 12.00 -7.24
CA ALA A 252 -6.45 10.88 -7.54
C ALA A 252 -7.92 11.27 -7.34
N VAL A 253 -8.69 11.32 -8.44
CA VAL A 253 -10.15 11.32 -8.41
C VAL A 253 -10.59 9.87 -8.63
N PRO A 254 -11.52 9.31 -7.84
CA PRO A 254 -12.04 7.96 -8.06
C PRO A 254 -12.61 7.80 -9.48
N SER A 255 -12.32 6.67 -10.13
CA SER A 255 -12.62 6.36 -11.54
C SER A 255 -14.11 6.33 -11.96
N ALA A 256 -15.04 6.81 -11.13
CA ALA A 256 -16.48 6.78 -11.42
C ALA A 256 -17.06 8.06 -12.08
N LEU A 257 -16.25 9.07 -12.42
CA LEU A 257 -16.75 10.34 -12.99
C LEU A 257 -16.06 10.80 -14.29
N ARG A 258 -15.43 9.89 -15.03
CA ARG A 258 -14.80 10.22 -16.34
C ARG A 258 -15.80 10.36 -17.51
N SER A 259 -17.08 10.59 -17.22
CA SER A 259 -18.13 10.78 -18.23
C SER A 259 -19.03 11.91 -17.77
N LEU A 260 -18.70 13.14 -18.19
CA LEU A 260 -19.59 14.28 -18.45
C LEU A 260 -18.73 15.55 -18.55
N ARG A 261 -18.07 15.77 -19.69
CA ARG A 261 -17.64 17.13 -20.07
C ARG A 261 -18.77 17.76 -20.87
N PRO A 262 -19.33 18.92 -20.48
CA PRO A 262 -20.21 19.67 -21.36
C PRO A 262 -19.36 20.32 -22.47
N ALA A 263 -19.78 20.14 -23.72
CA ALA A 263 -19.20 20.80 -24.87
C ALA A 263 -19.48 22.31 -24.77
N VAL A 264 -18.44 23.12 -24.56
CA VAL A 264 -18.56 24.58 -24.68
C VAL A 264 -18.16 24.97 -26.10
N GLY A 265 -19.17 25.35 -26.88
CA GLY A 265 -19.04 25.84 -28.26
C GLY A 265 -18.27 27.16 -28.33
N ARG A 266 -17.40 27.27 -29.34
CA ARG A 266 -16.71 28.50 -29.72
C ARG A 266 -17.67 29.38 -30.53
N HIS A 267 -18.27 30.40 -29.91
CA HIS A 267 -18.96 31.46 -30.64
C HIS A 267 -17.94 32.48 -31.19
N ARG A 268 -18.15 32.86 -32.46
CA ARG A 268 -17.45 33.93 -33.20
C ARG A 268 -18.09 35.30 -32.91
N GLY A 269 -17.31 36.38 -33.07
CA GLY A 269 -17.70 37.82 -33.07
C GLY A 269 -17.11 38.54 -31.84
N GLU A 270 -16.49 39.71 -31.90
CA GLU A 270 -16.65 40.87 -32.81
C GLU A 270 -15.34 41.70 -32.93
N GLU A 271 -15.27 42.51 -33.99
CA GLU A 271 -14.19 43.44 -34.42
C GLU A 271 -13.95 44.64 -33.47
N PRO A 272 -12.79 45.34 -33.58
CA PRO A 272 -12.68 46.74 -33.23
C PRO A 272 -12.69 47.67 -34.46
N LEU A 273 -13.57 48.68 -34.38
CA LEU A 273 -13.72 49.81 -35.31
C LEU A 273 -12.48 50.73 -35.40
N ALA A 274 -12.39 51.36 -36.56
CA ALA A 274 -11.25 52.07 -37.13
C ALA A 274 -10.86 53.44 -36.52
N ARG A 275 -9.59 53.80 -36.70
CA ARG A 275 -9.03 55.16 -36.98
C ARG A 275 -7.94 54.91 -38.04
N GLY A 276 -7.81 55.59 -39.18
CA GLY A 276 -8.13 56.97 -39.53
C GLY A 276 -6.82 57.73 -39.79
N SER A 277 -6.30 57.61 -41.02
CA SER A 277 -5.42 58.49 -41.83
C SER A 277 -4.23 59.28 -41.25
N CYS A 278 -3.18 59.32 -42.11
CA CYS A 278 -1.92 60.08 -42.11
C CYS A 278 -0.75 59.48 -41.32
#